data_AF-A0A1I6YK03-F1
#
_entry.id   AF-A0A1I6YK03-F1
#
_cell.length_a   1.000
_cell.length_b   1.000
_cell.length_c   1.000
_cell.angle_alpha   90.00
_cell.angle_beta   90.00
_cell.angle_gamma   90.00
#
_symmetry.space_group_name_H-M   'P 1'
#
loop_
_entity.id
_entity.type
_entity.pdbx_description
1 polymer ?
#
loop_
_entity_poly.entity_id
_entity_poly.type
_entity_poly.pdbx_seq_one_letter_code
_entity_poly.pdbx_strand_id
1 'polypeptide(L)'
;MKKSLVVLIALISSIYIWSGCSSGDENPTDNEKSIYYFRFKIEGQLVEYPYQPETQINLTGGKYYDGVNQLHIIQLSGTQNIYQSLKNQVVFHLGHTEDFTTGITYSNLASEDVVTLHTFLFGYHDENGKNYIATKNSAVVSIWDEVTIEFSQIDASGLKGTFSGTGKSYDSSSGQNILNGSVQITDGEFYVPRNNEL
;
A
#
# COMPACT_ATOMS: atom_id res chain seq x y z
N MET A 1 31.27 65.98 45.17
CA MET A 1 31.04 65.70 43.73
C MET A 1 31.42 64.25 43.43
N LYS A 2 30.45 63.34 43.48
CA LYS A 2 30.60 61.92 43.09
C LYS A 2 29.28 61.53 42.41
N LYS A 3 29.14 61.90 41.14
CA LYS A 3 27.98 61.58 40.29
C LYS A 3 28.41 61.43 38.84
N SER A 4 29.36 60.55 38.53
CA SER A 4 29.68 60.19 37.14
C SER A 4 30.39 58.83 37.03
N LEU A 5 29.89 57.80 37.72
CA LEU A 5 30.46 56.44 37.56
C LEU A 5 29.46 55.30 37.84
N VAL A 6 28.16 55.52 37.64
CA VAL A 6 27.13 54.49 37.90
C VAL A 6 26.25 54.20 36.67
N VAL A 7 26.47 54.88 35.54
CA VAL A 7 25.58 54.78 34.37
C VAL A 7 26.07 53.78 33.30
N LEU A 8 27.28 53.21 33.42
CA LEU A 8 27.85 52.32 32.40
C LEU A 8 27.85 50.81 32.76
N ILE A 9 27.06 50.40 33.76
CA ILE A 9 26.85 48.97 34.11
C ILE A 9 25.38 48.56 33.87
N ALA A 10 24.52 49.47 33.43
CA ALA A 10 23.11 49.22 33.16
C ALA A 10 22.81 48.81 31.69
N LEU A 11 23.83 48.54 30.86
CA LEU A 11 23.65 48.26 29.42
C LEU A 11 24.17 46.87 28.97
N ILE A 12 24.57 46.00 29.91
CA ILE A 12 25.09 44.65 29.61
C ILE A 12 24.47 43.66 30.58
N SER A 13 23.15 43.48 30.51
CA SER A 13 22.44 42.31 31.07
C SER A 13 21.06 42.09 30.42
N SER A 14 20.77 42.81 29.32
CA SER A 14 19.56 42.68 28.51
C SER A 14 19.69 41.63 27.39
N ILE A 15 20.52 40.61 27.60
CA ILE A 15 20.62 39.42 26.74
C ILE A 15 20.57 38.17 27.63
N TYR A 16 19.49 38.06 28.41
CA TYR A 16 18.97 36.74 28.76
C TYR A 16 18.02 36.35 27.64
N ILE A 17 18.62 35.70 26.65
CA ILE A 17 17.96 34.94 25.61
C ILE A 17 17.08 33.94 26.37
N TRP A 18 15.77 34.21 26.43
CA TRP A 18 14.82 33.14 26.59
C TRP A 18 14.97 32.28 25.34
N SER A 19 15.82 31.25 25.43
CA SER A 19 15.62 29.99 24.75
C SER A 19 14.35 29.34 25.33
N GLY A 20 13.22 30.01 25.12
CA GLY A 20 11.96 29.35 24.95
C GLY A 20 12.11 28.56 23.66
N CYS A 21 12.53 27.31 23.82
CA CYS A 21 12.17 26.27 22.88
C CYS A 21 10.64 26.24 22.93
N SER A 22 10.01 27.10 22.14
CA SER A 22 8.69 26.80 21.61
C SER A 22 8.92 25.49 20.90
N SER A 23 8.64 24.37 21.57
CA SER A 23 8.05 23.24 20.87
C SER A 23 6.92 23.88 20.07
N GLY A 24 7.20 24.12 18.79
CA GLY A 24 6.16 24.28 17.82
C GLY A 24 5.41 22.97 17.91
N ASP A 25 4.43 22.94 18.80
CA ASP A 25 3.21 22.20 18.62
C ASP A 25 2.57 22.82 17.38
N GLU A 26 3.20 22.60 16.22
CA GLU A 26 2.47 22.36 15.00
C GLU A 26 1.70 21.08 15.33
N ASN A 27 0.56 21.26 16.02
CA ASN A 27 -0.57 20.39 15.81
C ASN A 27 -0.66 20.24 14.30
N PRO A 28 -0.43 19.03 13.75
CA PRO A 28 -0.66 18.84 12.33
C PRO A 28 -2.09 19.30 12.13
N THR A 29 -2.24 20.39 11.39
CA THR A 29 -3.57 20.82 10.98
C THR A 29 -4.20 19.62 10.32
N ASP A 30 -5.39 19.27 10.81
CA ASP A 30 -6.31 18.16 10.46
C ASP A 30 -6.60 17.96 8.94
N ASN A 31 -5.82 18.58 8.05
CA ASN A 31 -6.07 18.72 6.63
C ASN A 31 -4.88 18.38 5.71
N GLU A 32 -3.72 17.93 6.22
CA GLU A 32 -2.75 17.28 5.33
C GLU A 32 -3.23 15.85 5.05
N LYS A 33 -4.09 15.71 4.03
CA LYS A 33 -4.43 14.41 3.47
C LYS A 33 -3.13 13.67 3.17
N SER A 34 -2.94 12.53 3.82
CA SER A 34 -1.84 11.62 3.54
C SER A 34 -1.71 11.39 2.03
N ILE A 35 -0.48 11.39 1.54
CA ILE A 35 -0.14 11.08 0.15
C ILE A 35 -0.41 9.61 -0.22
N TYR A 36 -0.57 8.74 0.77
CA TYR A 36 -0.83 7.32 0.59
C TYR A 36 -2.32 7.02 0.41
N TYR A 37 -2.61 6.12 -0.54
CA TYR A 37 -3.95 5.70 -0.90
C TYR A 37 -3.94 4.32 -1.57
N PHE A 38 -5.11 3.69 -1.60
CA PHE A 38 -5.39 2.54 -2.46
C PHE A 38 -6.78 2.75 -3.07
N ARG A 39 -6.87 2.90 -4.39
CA ARG A 39 -8.15 3.18 -5.07
C ARG A 39 -8.28 2.42 -6.37
N PHE A 40 -9.50 2.06 -6.72
CA PHE A 40 -9.81 1.27 -7.90
C PHE A 40 -11.31 1.33 -8.19
N LYS A 41 -11.72 0.86 -9.37
CA LYS A 41 -13.14 0.71 -9.70
C LYS A 41 -13.52 -0.77 -9.79
N ILE A 42 -14.62 -1.13 -9.15
CA ILE A 42 -15.26 -2.45 -9.31
C ILE A 42 -16.53 -2.25 -10.11
N GLU A 43 -16.63 -2.89 -11.27
CA GLU A 43 -17.81 -2.76 -12.14
C GLU A 43 -18.18 -1.27 -12.38
N GLY A 44 -17.14 -0.42 -12.50
CA GLY A 44 -17.26 1.03 -12.66
C GLY A 44 -17.46 1.85 -11.37
N GLN A 45 -17.71 1.24 -10.21
CA GLN A 45 -17.89 1.93 -8.93
C GLN A 45 -16.56 2.15 -8.21
N LEU A 46 -16.28 3.39 -7.81
CA LEU A 46 -15.05 3.74 -7.10
C LEU A 46 -15.04 3.14 -5.69
N VAL A 47 -13.96 2.43 -5.38
CA VAL A 47 -13.56 2.00 -4.04
C VAL A 47 -12.26 2.71 -3.69
N GLU A 48 -12.22 3.32 -2.51
CA GLU A 48 -11.05 4.06 -2.03
C GLU A 48 -10.78 3.75 -0.56
N TYR A 49 -9.53 3.42 -0.27
CA TYR A 49 -8.98 3.25 1.07
C TYR A 49 -7.98 4.38 1.30
N PRO A 50 -8.39 5.49 1.92
CA PRO A 50 -7.47 6.54 2.32
C PRO A 50 -6.59 6.03 3.47
N TYR A 51 -5.35 6.51 3.57
CA TYR A 51 -4.49 6.17 4.71
C TYR A 51 -5.00 6.84 5.99
N GLN A 52 -5.12 6.07 7.08
CA GLN A 52 -5.68 6.54 8.35
C GLN A 52 -4.73 6.28 9.55
N PRO A 53 -3.48 6.79 9.52
CA PRO A 53 -2.43 6.39 10.46
C PRO A 53 -2.77 6.66 11.94
N GLU A 54 -3.62 7.63 12.21
CA GLU A 54 -4.03 7.99 13.57
C GLU A 54 -5.00 6.99 14.21
N THR A 55 -5.77 6.28 13.39
CA THR A 55 -6.80 5.33 13.88
C THR A 55 -6.44 3.89 13.57
N GLN A 56 -5.78 3.62 12.43
CA GLN A 56 -5.40 2.29 11.98
C GLN A 56 -4.35 2.32 10.87
N ILE A 57 -3.38 1.41 10.91
CA ILE A 57 -2.48 1.16 9.77
C ILE A 57 -3.24 0.30 8.76
N ASN A 58 -4.08 0.94 7.94
CA ASN A 58 -4.99 0.27 7.02
C ASN A 58 -4.38 0.04 5.61
N LEU A 59 -3.24 0.66 5.32
CA LEU A 59 -2.45 0.45 4.11
C LEU A 59 -1.08 -0.09 4.49
N THR A 60 -0.60 -1.09 3.75
CA THR A 60 0.73 -1.69 3.97
C THR A 60 1.36 -2.08 2.65
N GLY A 61 2.60 -1.65 2.46
CA GLY A 61 3.50 -2.14 1.43
C GLY A 61 4.73 -2.78 2.05
N GLY A 62 5.21 -3.87 1.47
CA GLY A 62 6.44 -4.55 1.87
C GLY A 62 7.21 -5.03 0.66
N LYS A 63 8.54 -4.87 0.69
CA LYS A 63 9.46 -5.48 -0.29
C LYS A 63 10.61 -6.15 0.46
N TYR A 64 10.76 -7.46 0.30
CA TYR A 64 11.79 -8.23 1.00
C TYR A 64 12.32 -9.38 0.13
N TYR A 65 13.41 -10.00 0.57
CA TYR A 65 14.01 -11.14 -0.10
C TYR A 65 13.85 -12.38 0.79
N ASP A 66 13.19 -13.41 0.25
CA ASP A 66 13.10 -14.72 0.86
C ASP A 66 14.33 -15.54 0.45
N GLY A 67 15.30 -15.64 1.37
CA GLY A 67 16.54 -16.38 1.15
C GLY A 67 16.37 -17.90 1.03
N VAL A 68 15.26 -18.47 1.51
CA VAL A 68 15.00 -19.91 1.42
C VAL A 68 14.55 -20.27 0.02
N ASN A 69 13.60 -19.52 -0.53
CA ASN A 69 13.05 -19.76 -1.86
C ASN A 69 13.78 -18.98 -2.97
N GLN A 70 14.72 -18.11 -2.61
CA GLN A 70 15.44 -17.20 -3.52
C GLN A 70 14.48 -16.33 -4.33
N LEU A 71 13.50 -15.75 -3.64
CA LEU A 71 12.47 -14.90 -4.26
C LEU A 71 12.52 -13.48 -3.69
N HIS A 72 12.49 -12.50 -4.58
CA HIS A 72 12.07 -11.14 -4.23
C HIS A 72 10.56 -11.15 -4.08
N ILE A 73 10.07 -10.63 -2.95
CA ILE A 73 8.66 -10.61 -2.60
C ILE A 73 8.18 -9.17 -2.47
N ILE A 74 7.03 -8.86 -3.06
CA ILE A 74 6.24 -7.68 -2.76
C ILE A 74 4.91 -8.10 -2.13
N GLN A 75 4.56 -7.44 -1.03
CA GLN A 75 3.24 -7.51 -0.42
C GLN A 75 2.59 -6.14 -0.44
N LEU A 76 1.33 -6.08 -0.86
CA LEU A 76 0.51 -4.86 -0.80
C LEU A 76 -0.81 -5.22 -0.13
N SER A 77 -1.29 -4.37 0.76
CA SER A 77 -2.65 -4.47 1.28
C SER A 77 -3.26 -3.10 1.50
N GLY A 78 -4.55 -3.00 1.20
CA GLY A 78 -5.40 -1.91 1.64
C GLY A 78 -6.70 -2.47 2.21
N THR A 79 -7.15 -1.91 3.33
CA THR A 79 -8.47 -2.21 3.90
C THR A 79 -9.18 -0.92 4.30
N GLN A 80 -10.51 -0.94 4.22
CA GLN A 80 -11.32 0.15 4.77
C GLN A 80 -11.27 0.17 6.31
N ASN A 81 -11.21 -1.00 6.95
CA ASN A 81 -11.24 -1.14 8.39
C ASN A 81 -10.53 -2.41 8.87
N ILE A 82 -9.40 -2.28 9.57
CA ILE A 82 -8.58 -3.38 10.10
C ILE A 82 -9.32 -4.25 11.13
N TYR A 83 -10.37 -3.71 11.76
CA TYR A 83 -11.21 -4.45 12.70
C TYR A 83 -12.29 -5.29 12.01
N GLN A 84 -12.46 -5.15 10.69
CA GLN A 84 -13.36 -5.93 9.86
C GLN A 84 -12.57 -6.80 8.89
N SER A 85 -11.93 -7.83 9.43
CA SER A 85 -11.18 -8.79 8.62
C SER A 85 -12.05 -9.39 7.52
N LEU A 86 -11.44 -9.63 6.35
CA LEU A 86 -12.08 -10.22 5.17
C LEU A 86 -13.27 -9.40 4.63
N LYS A 87 -13.28 -8.08 4.83
CA LYS A 87 -14.26 -7.16 4.22
C LYS A 87 -13.57 -5.92 3.68
N ASN A 88 -14.02 -5.45 2.52
CA ASN A 88 -13.50 -4.24 1.88
C ASN A 88 -11.97 -4.19 1.94
N GLN A 89 -11.35 -5.28 1.48
CA GLN A 89 -9.92 -5.51 1.58
C GLN A 89 -9.38 -5.93 0.22
N VAL A 90 -8.22 -5.38 -0.15
CA VAL A 90 -7.44 -5.81 -1.30
C VAL A 90 -6.05 -6.25 -0.84
N VAL A 91 -5.55 -7.32 -1.43
CA VAL A 91 -4.23 -7.89 -1.15
C VAL A 91 -3.53 -8.31 -2.43
N PHE A 92 -2.22 -8.06 -2.47
CA PHE A 92 -1.30 -8.65 -3.42
C PHE A 92 -0.16 -9.33 -2.66
N HIS A 93 0.19 -10.53 -3.10
CA HIS A 93 1.42 -11.21 -2.72
C HIS A 93 2.11 -11.72 -3.98
N LEU A 94 3.26 -11.13 -4.27
CA LEU A 94 3.97 -11.24 -5.53
C LEU A 94 5.36 -11.79 -5.24
N GLY A 95 5.80 -12.79 -6.00
CA GLY A 95 7.13 -13.37 -5.86
C GLY A 95 7.81 -13.56 -7.21
N HIS A 96 9.06 -13.13 -7.31
CA HIS A 96 9.87 -13.22 -8.52
C HIS A 96 11.30 -13.64 -8.17
N THR A 97 11.91 -14.45 -9.04
CA THR A 97 13.34 -14.79 -9.00
C THR A 97 14.29 -13.61 -9.23
N GLU A 98 13.81 -12.53 -9.84
CA GLU A 98 14.58 -11.30 -10.08
C GLU A 98 13.97 -10.16 -9.27
N ASP A 99 14.74 -9.08 -9.06
CA ASP A 99 14.22 -7.93 -8.32
C ASP A 99 13.14 -7.20 -9.12
N PHE A 100 12.14 -6.67 -8.41
CA PHE A 100 11.07 -5.90 -9.04
C PHE A 100 11.60 -4.56 -9.54
N THR A 101 11.25 -4.25 -10.78
CA THR A 101 11.68 -3.04 -11.50
C THR A 101 10.45 -2.22 -11.88
N THR A 102 10.59 -0.90 -11.86
CA THR A 102 9.52 0.02 -12.28
C THR A 102 9.32 0.00 -13.80
N GLY A 103 8.10 0.32 -14.26
CA GLY A 103 7.76 0.34 -15.69
C GLY A 103 7.64 -1.04 -16.34
N ILE A 104 7.61 -2.10 -15.54
CA ILE A 104 7.38 -3.47 -15.97
C ILE A 104 5.98 -3.90 -15.51
N THR A 105 5.20 -4.45 -16.44
CA THR A 105 3.90 -5.06 -16.15
C THR A 105 4.11 -6.50 -15.71
N TYR A 106 3.66 -6.82 -14.51
CA TYR A 106 3.68 -8.17 -13.95
C TYR A 106 2.28 -8.77 -13.99
N SER A 107 2.18 -10.08 -14.22
CA SER A 107 0.88 -10.76 -14.36
C SER A 107 0.88 -12.16 -13.75
N ASN A 108 -0.32 -12.65 -13.43
CA ASN A 108 -0.60 -14.04 -13.05
C ASN A 108 -0.69 -14.99 -14.26
N LEU A 109 -0.79 -14.43 -15.47
CA LEU A 109 -0.95 -15.13 -16.73
C LEU A 109 0.16 -14.70 -17.70
N ALA A 110 0.60 -15.62 -18.55
CA ALA A 110 1.65 -15.34 -19.53
C ALA A 110 1.07 -14.71 -20.80
N SER A 111 1.64 -13.58 -21.21
CA SER A 111 1.37 -12.89 -22.48
C SER A 111 2.66 -12.22 -22.97
N GLU A 112 2.66 -11.71 -24.21
CA GLU A 112 3.88 -11.18 -24.85
C GLU A 112 4.46 -9.95 -24.12
N ASP A 113 3.60 -9.15 -23.48
CA ASP A 113 3.95 -7.83 -22.93
C ASP A 113 4.05 -7.82 -21.39
N VAL A 114 4.02 -8.99 -20.74
CA VAL A 114 4.02 -9.08 -19.26
C VAL A 114 5.06 -10.06 -18.76
N VAL A 115 5.60 -9.77 -17.57
CA VAL A 115 6.44 -10.70 -16.83
C VAL A 115 5.55 -11.55 -15.93
N THR A 116 5.45 -12.84 -16.24
CA THR A 116 4.71 -13.78 -15.39
C THR A 116 5.51 -14.10 -14.12
N LEU A 117 4.90 -13.84 -12.97
CA LEU A 117 5.57 -14.02 -11.69
C LEU A 117 5.77 -15.50 -11.32
N HIS A 118 6.75 -15.76 -10.45
CA HIS A 118 6.91 -17.07 -9.84
C HIS A 118 5.71 -17.38 -8.94
N THR A 119 5.37 -16.43 -8.08
CA THR A 119 4.19 -16.43 -7.20
C THR A 119 3.34 -15.21 -7.54
N PHE A 120 2.05 -15.41 -7.78
CA PHE A 120 1.09 -14.34 -7.92
C PHE A 120 -0.16 -14.70 -7.14
N LEU A 121 -0.54 -13.85 -6.20
CA LEU A 121 -1.82 -13.87 -5.51
C LEU A 121 -2.38 -12.46 -5.51
N PHE A 122 -3.57 -12.33 -6.09
CA PHE A 122 -4.46 -11.20 -5.92
C PHE A 122 -5.70 -11.67 -5.16
N GLY A 123 -6.16 -10.86 -4.21
CA GLY A 123 -7.41 -11.09 -3.50
C GLY A 123 -8.15 -9.79 -3.23
N TYR A 124 -9.47 -9.84 -3.39
CA TYR A 124 -10.39 -8.77 -3.03
C TYR A 124 -11.58 -9.34 -2.26
N HIS A 125 -11.84 -8.79 -1.08
CA HIS A 125 -13.05 -9.04 -0.31
C HIS A 125 -14.01 -7.86 -0.46
N ASP A 126 -15.27 -8.16 -0.82
CA ASP A 126 -16.33 -7.15 -0.86
C ASP A 126 -16.85 -6.80 0.55
N GLU A 127 -17.85 -5.92 0.63
CA GLU A 127 -18.48 -5.49 1.88
C GLU A 127 -19.19 -6.62 2.65
N ASN A 128 -19.57 -7.67 1.93
CA ASN A 128 -20.22 -8.87 2.47
C ASN A 128 -19.19 -9.95 2.85
N GLY A 129 -17.93 -9.74 2.50
CA GLY A 129 -16.80 -10.63 2.71
C GLY A 129 -16.67 -11.73 1.68
N LYS A 130 -17.40 -11.64 0.55
CA LYS A 130 -17.19 -12.54 -0.59
C LYS A 130 -15.80 -12.27 -1.17
N ASN A 131 -15.07 -13.36 -1.39
CA ASN A 131 -13.68 -13.31 -1.85
C ASN A 131 -13.59 -13.52 -3.37
N TYR A 132 -12.87 -12.62 -4.03
CA TYR A 132 -12.56 -12.68 -5.44
C TYR A 132 -11.04 -12.74 -5.59
N ILE A 133 -10.54 -13.80 -6.20
CA ILE A 133 -9.11 -14.05 -6.28
C ILE A 133 -8.67 -14.25 -7.72
N ALA A 134 -7.38 -14.01 -7.95
CA ALA A 134 -6.67 -14.49 -9.10
C ALA A 134 -5.30 -14.97 -8.61
N THR A 135 -4.95 -16.21 -8.92
CA THR A 135 -3.60 -16.73 -8.64
C THR A 135 -2.87 -16.96 -9.94
N LYS A 136 -1.57 -17.21 -9.85
CA LYS A 136 -0.82 -17.76 -10.97
C LYS A 136 -1.55 -18.99 -11.52
N ASN A 137 -1.82 -18.99 -12.83
CA ASN A 137 -2.39 -20.16 -13.48
C ASN A 137 -1.34 -21.28 -13.56
N SER A 138 -1.79 -22.51 -13.31
CA SER A 138 -0.95 -23.70 -13.54
C SER A 138 -0.92 -24.04 -15.02
N ALA A 139 0.12 -24.73 -15.48
CA ALA A 139 0.22 -25.17 -16.87
C ALA A 139 -0.89 -26.16 -17.29
N VAL A 140 -1.62 -26.74 -16.34
CA VAL A 140 -2.60 -27.82 -16.59
C VAL A 140 -4.03 -27.28 -16.68
N VAL A 141 -4.37 -26.24 -15.91
CA VAL A 141 -5.70 -25.63 -15.92
C VAL A 141 -5.58 -24.13 -15.65
N SER A 142 -6.14 -23.33 -16.56
CA SER A 142 -6.30 -21.88 -16.39
C SER A 142 -7.71 -21.59 -15.91
N ILE A 143 -7.90 -21.45 -14.60
CA ILE A 143 -9.20 -21.08 -14.02
C ILE A 143 -9.31 -19.58 -13.75
N TRP A 144 -8.18 -18.91 -13.55
CA TRP A 144 -8.15 -17.47 -13.26
C TRP A 144 -8.05 -16.66 -14.54
N ASP A 145 -8.71 -15.51 -14.54
CA ASP A 145 -8.50 -14.48 -15.56
C ASP A 145 -7.24 -13.66 -15.23
N GLU A 146 -6.84 -12.81 -16.16
CA GLU A 146 -5.65 -11.98 -16.02
C GLU A 146 -5.85 -10.88 -14.97
N VAL A 147 -4.82 -10.69 -14.15
CA VAL A 147 -4.61 -9.53 -13.29
C VAL A 147 -3.18 -9.04 -13.50
N THR A 148 -3.07 -7.75 -13.80
CA THR A 148 -1.80 -7.06 -14.05
C THR A 148 -1.50 -6.05 -12.96
N ILE A 149 -0.22 -5.85 -12.69
CA ILE A 149 0.28 -4.80 -11.80
C ILE A 149 1.56 -4.20 -12.36
N GLU A 150 1.68 -2.88 -12.32
CA GLU A 150 2.87 -2.15 -12.73
C GLU A 150 3.31 -1.22 -11.59
N PHE A 151 4.60 -1.17 -11.32
CA PHE A 151 5.16 -0.24 -10.34
C PHE A 151 5.73 0.99 -11.04
N SER A 152 5.32 2.18 -10.60
CA SER A 152 5.92 3.45 -11.01
C SER A 152 6.97 3.95 -10.00
N GLN A 153 6.93 3.44 -8.76
CA GLN A 153 7.88 3.80 -7.71
C GLN A 153 8.09 2.62 -6.75
N ILE A 154 9.36 2.32 -6.45
CA ILE A 154 9.79 1.34 -5.45
C ILE A 154 10.98 1.93 -4.70
N ASP A 155 10.74 2.58 -3.57
CA ASP A 155 11.81 3.21 -2.79
C ASP A 155 11.58 3.11 -1.28
N ALA A 156 12.24 3.97 -0.50
CA ALA A 156 12.11 4.02 0.95
C ALA A 156 10.81 4.69 1.42
N SER A 157 10.23 5.59 0.62
CA SER A 157 8.95 6.24 0.96
C SER A 157 7.77 5.30 0.80
N GLY A 158 7.78 4.45 -0.23
CA GLY A 158 6.66 3.55 -0.46
C GLY A 158 6.73 2.79 -1.76
N LEU A 159 5.60 2.14 -2.07
CA LEU A 159 5.35 1.44 -3.31
C LEU A 159 4.19 2.13 -4.02
N LYS A 160 4.41 2.58 -5.26
CA LYS A 160 3.41 3.24 -6.09
C LYS A 160 3.24 2.52 -7.40
N GLY A 161 2.01 2.43 -7.89
CA GLY A 161 1.74 1.73 -9.12
C GLY A 161 0.27 1.71 -9.53
N THR A 162 0.02 0.91 -10.56
CA THR A 162 -1.31 0.68 -11.12
C THR A 162 -1.60 -0.80 -11.20
N PHE A 163 -2.87 -1.17 -11.19
CA PHE A 163 -3.30 -2.55 -11.38
C PHE A 163 -4.68 -2.62 -12.03
N SER A 164 -4.96 -3.75 -12.68
CA SER A 164 -6.27 -4.04 -13.27
C SER A 164 -6.44 -5.53 -13.47
N GLY A 165 -7.66 -6.00 -13.69
CA GLY A 165 -7.92 -7.39 -14.05
C GLY A 165 -9.24 -7.91 -13.52
N THR A 166 -9.39 -9.23 -13.52
CA THR A 166 -10.63 -9.88 -13.11
C THR A 166 -10.38 -10.87 -11.99
N GLY A 167 -11.04 -10.65 -10.85
CA GLY A 167 -11.08 -11.61 -9.75
C GLY A 167 -12.25 -12.57 -9.91
N LYS A 168 -12.05 -13.86 -9.60
CA LYS A 168 -13.13 -14.87 -9.60
C LYS A 168 -13.36 -15.42 -8.20
N SER A 169 -14.61 -15.77 -7.94
CA SER A 169 -15.06 -16.44 -6.73
C SER A 169 -15.52 -17.85 -7.07
N TYR A 170 -15.04 -18.84 -6.32
CA TYR A 170 -15.40 -20.24 -6.49
C TYR A 170 -15.98 -20.79 -5.19
N ASP A 171 -17.08 -21.54 -5.30
CA ASP A 171 -17.58 -22.41 -4.24
C ASP A 171 -16.88 -23.77 -4.37
N SER A 172 -16.28 -24.25 -3.28
CA SER A 172 -15.63 -25.57 -3.20
C SER A 172 -16.27 -26.50 -2.18
N SER A 173 -17.42 -26.11 -1.60
CA SER A 173 -18.12 -26.84 -0.54
C SER A 173 -18.62 -28.23 -0.99
N SER A 174 -18.82 -28.42 -2.29
CA SER A 174 -19.20 -29.70 -2.91
C SER A 174 -18.01 -30.60 -3.31
N GLY A 175 -16.77 -30.18 -3.03
CA GLY A 175 -15.56 -30.86 -3.50
C GLY A 175 -15.21 -30.59 -4.98
N GLN A 176 -15.99 -29.75 -5.66
CA GLN A 176 -15.69 -29.23 -7.01
C GLN A 176 -15.60 -27.71 -6.95
N ASN A 177 -14.72 -27.10 -7.75
CA ASN A 177 -14.65 -25.64 -7.90
C ASN A 177 -15.76 -25.17 -8.85
N ILE A 178 -16.82 -24.60 -8.28
CA ILE A 178 -17.95 -24.06 -9.04
C ILE A 178 -17.83 -22.54 -9.06
N LEU A 179 -17.70 -21.95 -10.25
CA LEU A 179 -17.67 -20.49 -10.41
C LEU A 179 -18.99 -19.90 -9.90
N ASN A 180 -18.92 -18.99 -8.92
CA ASN A 180 -20.10 -18.36 -8.33
C ASN A 180 -20.02 -16.82 -8.32
N GLY A 181 -19.04 -16.24 -9.01
CA GLY A 181 -18.96 -14.82 -9.26
C GLY A 181 -17.64 -14.39 -9.90
N SER A 182 -17.65 -13.20 -10.48
CA SER A 182 -16.48 -12.49 -10.97
C SER A 182 -16.65 -11.00 -10.70
N VAL A 183 -15.54 -10.28 -10.59
CA VAL A 183 -15.51 -8.81 -10.54
C VAL A 183 -14.41 -8.30 -11.44
N GLN A 184 -14.75 -7.33 -12.28
CA GLN A 184 -13.78 -6.58 -13.06
C GLN A 184 -13.27 -5.40 -12.25
N ILE A 185 -11.95 -5.30 -12.14
CA ILE A 185 -11.24 -4.19 -11.52
C ILE A 185 -10.53 -3.38 -12.59
N THR A 186 -10.82 -2.09 -12.58
CA THR A 186 -10.27 -1.10 -13.52
C THR A 186 -9.73 0.10 -12.76
N ASP A 187 -8.90 0.90 -13.43
CA ASP A 187 -8.34 2.15 -12.90
C ASP A 187 -7.73 2.00 -11.49
N GLY A 188 -7.10 0.85 -11.24
CA GLY A 188 -6.46 0.58 -9.97
C GLY A 188 -5.19 1.39 -9.84
N GLU A 189 -5.07 2.14 -8.76
CA GLU A 189 -3.92 2.96 -8.41
C GLU A 189 -3.62 2.81 -6.93
N PHE A 190 -2.35 2.71 -6.58
CA PHE A 190 -1.93 2.66 -5.19
C PHE A 190 -0.68 3.51 -4.97
N TYR A 191 -0.60 4.09 -3.78
CA TYR A 191 0.64 4.53 -3.17
C TYR A 191 0.58 4.12 -1.70
N VAL A 192 1.33 3.09 -1.31
CA VAL A 192 1.29 2.54 0.05
C VAL A 192 2.62 2.77 0.78
N PRO A 193 2.58 3.04 2.10
CA PRO A 193 3.79 3.20 2.87
C PRO A 193 4.56 1.88 2.94
N ARG A 194 5.90 1.96 2.96
CA ARG A 194 6.75 0.79 3.10
C ARG A 194 6.98 0.50 4.58
N ASN A 195 6.31 -0.51 5.11
CA ASN A 195 6.36 -0.86 6.54
C ASN A 195 7.51 -1.84 6.85
N ASN A 196 8.67 -1.67 6.19
CA ASN A 196 9.78 -2.62 6.22
C ASN A 196 10.60 -2.65 7.53
N GLU A 197 10.09 -2.06 8.61
CA GLU A 197 10.75 -2.11 9.93
C GLU A 197 10.00 -3.06 10.86
N LEU A 198 10.35 -4.35 10.78
CA LEU A 198 10.30 -5.28 11.90
C LEU A 198 11.68 -5.94 12.05
#